data_AF-A0A3L6RGM1-F1
#
_entry.id   AF-A0A3L6RGM1-F1
#
_cell.length_a   1.000
_cell.length_b   1.000
_cell.length_c   1.000
_cell.angle_alpha   90.00
_cell.angle_beta   90.00
_cell.angle_gamma   90.00
#
_symmetry.space_group_name_H-M   'P 1'
#
loop_
_entity.id
_entity.type
_entity.pdbx_description
1 polymer ?
#
loop_
_entity_poly.entity_id
_entity_poly.type
_entity_poly.pdbx_seq_one_letter_code
_entity_poly.pdbx_strand_id
1 'polypeptide(L)'
;MYATKPLSLFKSHPEAASRPPPEGRNTGYLVVKGPDDDGDDGETCCWGTCGGTRVRDLPFPQNRVLTVRSTEHHGESSTTYADAVVFVPVPDQPLASNRYYPVIAAGRHKGLVRACSREEDMVPCCFCRCVRDVEPRPFDPADIYQQIEVVPRRRGRFTARAVAPDGFPYFLYRKRCWRVYASRPRDFDLGEARGLDAALRSRQLSDPSILDALPAPATGTAAVGKWYSPFFLVKEEGVEPREQMERSAFYEVTLEQRWEEPVRAYAGVPKLASNRALVGGSVEAKQEVGSSRHGDAYVWFRAAATGQRVGVCASVWERMQWEEYRGGWVDEEEDAGKVAGGSVLVERFVVKRLDGSVVVAFDFVHLNKVRAKQL
;
A
#
# COMPACT_ATOMS: atom_id res chain seq x y z
N MET A 1 -4.10 2.23 3.65
CA MET A 1 -2.69 2.53 4.02
C MET A 1 -2.17 1.47 4.97
N TYR A 2 -0.89 1.09 4.91
CA TYR A 2 -0.34 -0.01 5.70
C TYR A 2 0.77 0.43 6.65
N ALA A 3 0.67 0.02 7.91
CA ALA A 3 1.79 0.10 8.85
C ALA A 3 2.67 -1.17 8.72
N THR A 4 3.93 -1.12 9.13
CA THR A 4 4.84 -2.28 9.08
C THR A 4 4.95 -2.96 10.43
N LYS A 5 5.12 -4.28 10.41
CA LYS A 5 5.52 -5.09 11.57
C LYS A 5 6.66 -6.01 11.17
N PRO A 6 7.69 -6.20 12.03
CA PRO A 6 8.77 -7.12 11.70
C PRO A 6 8.28 -8.57 11.74
N LEU A 7 8.81 -9.42 10.86
CA LEU A 7 8.46 -10.85 10.81
C LEU A 7 8.79 -11.58 12.12
N SER A 8 9.90 -11.20 12.78
CA SER A 8 10.32 -11.72 14.08
C SER A 8 9.26 -11.55 15.19
N LEU A 9 8.42 -10.52 15.12
CA LEU A 9 7.31 -10.34 16.06
C LEU A 9 6.31 -11.50 15.98
N PHE A 10 5.95 -11.93 14.77
CA PHE A 10 4.97 -13.01 14.58
C PHE A 10 5.57 -14.39 14.87
N LYS A 11 6.89 -14.55 14.72
CA LYS A 11 7.59 -15.78 15.13
C LYS A 11 7.61 -15.95 16.65
N SER A 12 7.79 -14.86 17.39
CA SER A 12 7.83 -14.88 18.86
C SER A 12 6.44 -14.86 19.50
N HIS A 13 5.50 -14.13 18.89
CA HIS A 13 4.15 -13.89 19.40
C HIS A 13 3.11 -14.13 18.28
N PRO A 14 2.78 -15.38 17.94
CA PRO A 14 1.85 -15.71 16.86
C PRO A 14 0.47 -15.05 16.99
N GLU A 15 0.00 -14.82 18.22
CA GLU A 15 -1.25 -14.13 18.53
C GLU A 15 -1.28 -12.68 18.03
N ALA A 16 -0.11 -12.05 17.83
CA ALA A 16 -0.03 -10.71 17.24
C ALA A 16 -0.62 -10.66 15.82
N ALA A 17 -0.62 -11.78 15.08
CA ALA A 17 -1.22 -11.84 13.74
C ALA A 17 -2.75 -11.76 13.78
N SER A 18 -3.38 -12.10 14.90
CA SER A 18 -4.84 -12.05 15.08
C SER A 18 -5.34 -10.68 15.52
N ARG A 19 -4.43 -9.76 15.88
CA ARG A 19 -4.80 -8.40 16.28
C ARG A 19 -5.36 -7.65 15.07
N PRO A 20 -6.42 -6.84 15.26
CA PRO A 20 -6.96 -6.04 14.19
C PRO A 20 -5.90 -5.04 13.68
N PRO A 21 -6.01 -4.58 12.42
CA PRO A 21 -5.23 -3.46 11.89
C PRO A 21 -5.34 -2.19 12.76
N PRO A 22 -4.46 -1.19 12.53
CA PRO A 22 -4.55 0.11 13.20
C PRO A 22 -5.94 0.74 13.06
N GLU A 23 -6.33 1.59 14.01
CA GLU A 23 -7.69 2.17 14.02
C GLU A 23 -8.08 2.86 12.72
N GLY A 24 -9.35 2.65 12.33
CA GLY A 24 -10.01 3.19 11.15
C GLY A 24 -9.91 2.29 9.91
N ARG A 25 -10.83 2.52 8.96
CA ARG A 25 -11.04 1.69 7.78
C ARG A 25 -9.90 1.80 6.77
N ASN A 26 -9.81 0.85 5.85
CA ASN A 26 -8.82 0.74 4.79
C ASN A 26 -7.38 0.71 5.31
N THR A 27 -7.14 0.07 6.46
CA THR A 27 -5.82 -0.06 7.08
C THR A 27 -5.33 -1.51 7.06
N GLY A 28 -4.01 -1.71 7.13
CA GLY A 28 -3.45 -3.05 7.18
C GLY A 28 -2.03 -3.07 7.74
N TYR A 29 -1.47 -4.27 7.85
CA TYR A 29 -0.08 -4.47 8.18
C TYR A 29 0.69 -5.04 6.99
N LEU A 30 1.89 -4.53 6.74
CA LEU A 30 2.91 -5.20 5.93
C LEU A 30 3.92 -5.85 6.86
N VAL A 31 4.31 -7.07 6.53
CA VAL A 31 5.31 -7.83 7.27
C VAL A 31 6.67 -7.62 6.62
N VAL A 32 7.62 -7.17 7.41
CA VAL A 32 8.98 -6.84 6.94
C VAL A 32 9.94 -7.87 7.50
N LYS A 33 10.65 -8.57 6.62
CA LYS A 33 11.72 -9.48 7.00
C LYS A 33 12.98 -8.67 7.31
N GLY A 34 13.47 -8.76 8.55
CA GLY A 34 14.68 -8.07 9.00
C GLY A 34 15.97 -8.77 8.54
N PRO A 35 17.15 -8.16 8.75
CA PRO A 35 18.44 -8.77 8.44
C PRO A 35 18.67 -10.07 9.23
N ASP A 36 18.26 -10.11 10.50
CA ASP A 36 18.43 -11.29 11.37
C ASP A 36 17.47 -12.44 11.02
N ASP A 37 16.46 -12.18 10.19
CA ASP A 37 15.52 -13.21 9.70
C ASP A 37 16.06 -13.96 8.48
N ASP A 38 17.13 -13.47 7.85
CA ASP A 38 17.82 -14.11 6.73
C ASP A 38 18.72 -15.24 7.26
N GLY A 39 18.10 -16.29 7.81
CA GLY A 39 18.81 -17.50 8.23
C GLY A 39 19.46 -18.24 7.06
N ASP A 40 20.53 -18.98 7.36
CA ASP A 40 21.27 -19.89 6.47
C ASP A 40 20.44 -21.13 6.11
N ASP A 41 19.30 -20.94 5.45
CA ASP A 41 18.48 -22.02 4.87
C ASP A 41 18.75 -22.11 3.36
N GLY A 42 20.03 -22.07 2.96
CA GLY A 42 20.50 -22.32 1.60
C GLY A 42 20.28 -23.77 1.19
N GLU A 43 19.02 -24.20 1.05
CA GLU A 43 18.72 -25.42 0.31
C GLU A 43 19.30 -25.25 -1.11
N THR A 44 20.28 -26.07 -1.46
CA THR A 44 20.83 -26.13 -2.82
C THR A 44 19.87 -26.97 -3.65
N CYS A 45 19.28 -26.41 -4.71
CA CYS A 45 18.41 -27.15 -5.62
C CYS A 45 19.28 -27.86 -6.66
N CYS A 46 18.82 -29.00 -7.20
CA CYS A 46 19.53 -29.80 -8.22
C CYS A 46 19.82 -29.10 -9.58
N TRP A 47 19.68 -27.78 -9.67
CA TRP A 47 19.91 -26.96 -10.87
C TRP A 47 20.62 -25.62 -10.58
N GLY A 48 21.24 -25.47 -9.41
CA GLY A 48 21.93 -24.24 -8.98
C GLY A 48 21.45 -23.72 -7.60
N THR A 49 21.97 -22.58 -7.18
CA THR A 49 21.50 -21.87 -5.97
C THR A 49 20.02 -21.55 -6.12
N CYS A 50 19.13 -22.13 -5.29
CA CYS A 50 17.75 -21.66 -5.26
C CYS A 50 17.84 -20.20 -4.78
N GLY A 51 17.57 -19.22 -5.65
CA GLY A 51 17.81 -17.79 -5.40
C GLY A 51 16.91 -17.14 -4.36
N GLY A 52 16.65 -17.80 -3.22
CA GLY A 52 15.83 -17.29 -2.13
C GLY A 52 15.69 -18.26 -0.97
N THR A 53 15.53 -17.73 0.25
CA THR A 53 15.34 -18.51 1.48
C THR A 53 13.97 -19.17 1.48
N ARG A 54 13.89 -20.44 1.87
CA ARG A 54 12.61 -21.16 1.95
C ARG A 54 11.71 -20.55 3.02
N VAL A 55 10.48 -20.18 2.65
CA VAL A 55 9.47 -19.70 3.61
C VAL A 55 8.70 -20.89 4.15
N ARG A 56 8.76 -21.08 5.46
CA ARG A 56 8.18 -22.25 6.13
C ARG A 56 6.82 -21.96 6.78
N ASP A 57 6.57 -20.72 7.17
CA ASP A 57 5.44 -20.34 8.00
C ASP A 57 4.83 -19.00 7.52
N LEU A 58 3.59 -18.72 7.94
CA LEU A 58 2.89 -17.45 7.73
C LEU A 58 3.12 -16.52 8.94
N PRO A 59 2.94 -15.20 8.80
CA PRO A 59 2.57 -14.45 7.57
C PRO A 59 3.73 -14.30 6.58
N PHE A 60 3.41 -14.12 5.31
CA PHE A 60 4.41 -13.87 4.27
C PHE A 60 5.00 -12.46 4.36
N PRO A 61 6.31 -12.26 4.12
CA PRO A 61 6.94 -10.94 4.10
C PRO A 61 6.67 -10.19 2.78
N GLN A 62 6.38 -8.89 2.86
CA GLN A 62 6.07 -8.02 1.71
C GLN A 62 7.29 -7.25 1.17
N ASN A 63 8.41 -7.21 1.91
CA ASN A 63 9.69 -6.68 1.41
C ASN A 63 10.53 -7.74 0.64
N ARG A 64 9.86 -8.76 0.09
CA ARG A 64 10.46 -9.88 -0.63
C ARG A 64 9.56 -10.27 -1.81
N VAL A 65 10.16 -10.76 -2.89
CA VAL A 65 9.42 -11.44 -3.96
C VAL A 65 9.36 -12.92 -3.62
N LEU A 66 8.16 -13.48 -3.65
CA LEU A 66 7.87 -14.86 -3.27
C LEU A 66 7.68 -15.70 -4.52
N THR A 67 8.57 -16.66 -4.73
CA THR A 67 8.44 -17.65 -5.79
C THR A 67 7.66 -18.84 -5.27
N VAL A 68 6.41 -18.96 -5.70
CA VAL A 68 5.57 -20.14 -5.48
C VAL A 68 6.02 -21.23 -6.45
N ARG A 69 6.36 -22.42 -5.95
CA ARG A 69 6.86 -23.54 -6.77
C ARG A 69 6.07 -24.82 -6.49
N SER A 70 5.67 -25.51 -7.55
CA SER A 70 5.12 -26.87 -7.49
C SER A 70 5.78 -27.74 -8.54
N THR A 71 6.29 -28.90 -8.13
CA THR A 71 6.89 -29.88 -9.04
C THR A 71 5.98 -31.10 -9.11
N GLU A 72 5.63 -31.49 -10.33
CA GLU A 72 4.90 -32.72 -10.63
C GLU A 72 5.87 -33.74 -11.21
N HIS A 73 5.72 -35.00 -10.78
CA HIS A 73 6.55 -36.10 -11.23
C HIS A 73 5.69 -37.00 -12.12
N HIS A 74 6.16 -37.24 -13.34
CA HIS A 74 5.53 -38.08 -14.34
C HIS A 74 6.51 -39.19 -14.72
N GLY A 75 6.57 -40.23 -13.88
CA GLY A 75 7.55 -41.30 -14.00
C GLY A 75 8.97 -40.76 -13.85
N GLU A 76 9.78 -40.89 -14.91
CA GLU A 76 11.16 -40.39 -14.97
C GLU A 76 11.26 -38.88 -15.24
N SER A 77 10.19 -38.27 -15.76
CA SER A 77 10.16 -36.83 -16.06
C SER A 77 9.55 -36.04 -14.91
N SER A 78 9.92 -34.77 -14.77
CA SER A 78 9.26 -33.87 -13.82
C SER A 78 9.04 -32.50 -14.44
N THR A 79 7.89 -31.90 -14.15
CA THR A 79 7.54 -30.55 -14.60
C THR A 79 7.45 -29.65 -13.39
N THR A 80 8.23 -28.57 -13.40
CA THR A 80 8.20 -27.56 -12.33
C THR A 80 7.47 -26.32 -12.82
N TYR A 81 6.42 -25.96 -12.10
CA TYR A 81 5.69 -24.71 -12.27
C TYR A 81 6.15 -23.71 -11.23
N ALA A 82 6.35 -22.46 -11.65
CA ALA A 82 6.72 -21.37 -10.76
C ALA A 82 5.92 -20.10 -11.07
N ASP A 83 5.62 -19.31 -10.04
CA ASP A 83 5.01 -17.99 -10.16
C ASP A 83 5.67 -17.06 -9.14
N ALA A 84 6.24 -15.96 -9.61
CA ALA A 84 6.91 -14.98 -8.78
C ALA A 84 5.94 -13.85 -8.45
N VAL A 85 5.59 -13.70 -7.17
CA VAL A 85 4.53 -12.81 -6.73
C VAL A 85 4.89 -12.06 -5.45
N VAL A 86 4.22 -10.93 -5.23
CA VAL A 86 4.15 -10.24 -3.95
C VAL A 86 2.73 -10.45 -3.42
N PHE A 87 2.61 -11.19 -2.32
CA PHE A 87 1.33 -11.37 -1.64
C PHE A 87 1.04 -10.15 -0.76
N VAL A 88 0.21 -9.24 -1.24
CA VAL A 88 -0.18 -8.04 -0.51
C VAL A 88 -1.39 -8.35 0.38
N PRO A 89 -1.32 -8.20 1.71
CA PRO A 89 -2.44 -8.47 2.60
C PRO A 89 -3.67 -7.64 2.23
N VAL A 90 -4.85 -8.25 2.29
CA VAL A 90 -6.12 -7.50 2.13
C VAL A 90 -6.29 -6.56 3.32
N PRO A 91 -6.64 -5.27 3.12
CA PRO A 91 -6.84 -4.33 4.21
C PRO A 91 -8.08 -4.70 5.04
N ASP A 92 -8.20 -4.10 6.23
CA ASP A 92 -9.29 -4.31 7.20
C ASP A 92 -9.46 -5.76 7.66
N GLN A 93 -8.41 -6.57 7.50
CA GLN A 93 -8.35 -7.95 7.96
C GLN A 93 -7.10 -8.15 8.83
N PRO A 94 -7.20 -8.96 9.90
CA PRO A 94 -6.00 -9.38 10.63
C PRO A 94 -5.11 -10.22 9.71
N LEU A 95 -3.79 -10.21 9.95
CA LEU A 95 -2.85 -11.02 9.17
C LEU A 95 -3.15 -12.53 9.28
N ALA A 96 -3.74 -12.97 10.40
CA ALA A 96 -4.19 -14.34 10.62
C ALA A 96 -5.30 -14.80 9.66
N SER A 97 -5.99 -13.87 8.98
CA SER A 97 -6.94 -14.20 7.92
C SER A 97 -6.24 -14.85 6.71
N ASN A 98 -4.92 -14.63 6.55
CA ASN A 98 -4.11 -15.10 5.43
C ASN A 98 -4.71 -14.74 4.06
N ARG A 99 -5.43 -13.63 3.97
CA ARG A 99 -6.02 -13.13 2.73
C ARG A 99 -5.06 -12.18 2.03
N TYR A 100 -4.83 -12.43 0.75
CA TYR A 100 -3.86 -11.67 -0.05
C TYR A 100 -4.39 -11.38 -1.45
N TYR A 101 -3.91 -10.26 -2.00
CA TYR A 101 -3.84 -10.01 -3.43
C TYR A 101 -2.50 -10.56 -3.97
N PRO A 102 -2.53 -11.60 -4.81
CA PRO A 102 -1.34 -12.15 -5.47
C PRO A 102 -0.91 -11.29 -6.67
N VAL A 103 0.03 -10.35 -6.44
CA VAL A 103 0.53 -9.45 -7.48
C VAL A 103 1.73 -10.06 -8.17
N ILE A 104 1.70 -10.15 -9.50
CA ILE A 104 2.78 -10.76 -10.28
C ILE A 104 4.01 -9.86 -10.29
N ALA A 105 5.16 -10.40 -9.93
CA ALA A 105 6.41 -9.66 -9.75
C ALA A 105 7.39 -9.80 -10.93
N ALA A 106 7.15 -10.72 -11.86
CA ALA A 106 8.05 -11.01 -12.98
C ALA A 106 7.31 -11.38 -14.27
N GLY A 107 7.99 -11.22 -15.40
CA GLY A 107 7.48 -11.59 -16.73
C GLY A 107 6.51 -10.57 -17.33
N ARG A 108 5.79 -11.00 -18.39
CA ARG A 108 4.92 -10.13 -19.19
C ARG A 108 3.75 -9.51 -18.41
N HIS A 109 3.26 -10.23 -17.40
CA HIS A 109 2.09 -9.87 -16.60
C HIS A 109 2.46 -9.17 -15.28
N LYS A 110 3.71 -8.72 -15.14
CA LYS A 110 4.18 -8.02 -13.95
C LYS A 110 3.29 -6.81 -13.65
N GLY A 111 2.97 -6.61 -12.37
CA GLY A 111 2.09 -5.55 -11.89
C GLY A 111 0.59 -5.86 -11.98
N LEU A 112 0.19 -6.97 -12.60
CA LEU A 112 -1.19 -7.45 -12.60
C LEU A 112 -1.46 -8.38 -11.42
N VAL A 113 -2.72 -8.54 -11.06
CA VAL A 113 -3.17 -9.41 -9.96
C VAL A 113 -3.72 -10.71 -10.54
N ARG A 114 -3.35 -11.87 -9.96
CA ARG A 114 -3.98 -13.15 -10.33
C ARG A 114 -5.44 -13.13 -9.88
N ALA A 115 -6.34 -13.48 -10.78
CA ALA A 115 -7.76 -13.65 -10.48
C ALA A 115 -8.12 -15.13 -10.40
N CYS A 116 -9.15 -15.44 -9.61
CA CYS A 116 -9.78 -16.74 -9.56
C CYS A 116 -10.73 -16.90 -10.76
N SER A 117 -10.73 -18.08 -11.37
CA SER A 117 -11.72 -18.48 -12.37
C SER A 117 -13.07 -18.74 -11.73
N ARG A 118 -14.14 -18.64 -12.51
CA ARG A 118 -15.51 -19.03 -12.11
C ARG A 118 -15.93 -20.34 -12.76
N GLU A 119 -17.10 -20.86 -12.38
CA GLU A 119 -17.67 -22.05 -13.04
C GLU A 119 -17.93 -21.81 -14.53
N GLU A 120 -18.31 -20.59 -14.92
CA GLU A 120 -18.51 -20.18 -16.31
C GLU A 120 -17.23 -20.26 -17.17
N ASP A 121 -16.05 -20.22 -16.54
CA ASP A 121 -14.76 -20.36 -17.23
C ASP A 121 -14.37 -21.83 -17.46
N MET A 122 -15.12 -22.79 -16.93
CA MET A 122 -14.82 -24.21 -17.10
C MET A 122 -15.06 -24.68 -18.53
N VAL A 123 -14.11 -25.43 -19.06
CA VAL A 123 -14.22 -26.01 -20.40
C VAL A 123 -14.46 -27.53 -20.28
N PRO A 124 -15.36 -28.12 -21.08
CA PRO A 124 -15.48 -29.57 -21.17
C PRO A 124 -14.16 -30.20 -21.61
N CYS A 125 -13.65 -31.19 -20.87
CA CYS A 125 -12.43 -31.91 -21.23
C CYS A 125 -12.58 -33.39 -20.86
N CYS A 126 -12.61 -34.28 -21.85
CA CYS A 126 -12.55 -35.76 -21.73
C CYS A 126 -13.11 -36.35 -20.41
N PHE A 127 -14.44 -36.51 -20.35
CA PHE A 127 -15.22 -37.03 -19.20
C PHE A 127 -15.16 -36.21 -17.89
N CYS A 128 -14.51 -35.04 -17.86
CA CYS A 128 -14.53 -34.13 -16.72
C CYS A 128 -14.67 -32.64 -17.11
N ARG A 129 -14.88 -31.78 -16.13
CA ARG A 129 -14.84 -30.31 -16.29
C ARG A 129 -13.46 -29.82 -15.87
N CYS A 130 -12.77 -29.12 -16.77
CA CYS A 130 -11.45 -28.55 -16.49
C CYS A 130 -11.58 -27.04 -16.26
N VAL A 131 -11.02 -26.56 -15.15
CA VAL A 131 -10.95 -25.12 -14.85
C VAL A 131 -9.91 -24.49 -15.77
N ARG A 132 -10.35 -23.60 -16.67
CA ARG A 132 -9.46 -22.75 -17.45
C ARG A 132 -9.10 -21.53 -16.61
N ASP A 133 -7.81 -21.33 -16.37
CA ASP A 133 -7.35 -20.16 -15.62
C ASP A 133 -7.62 -18.87 -16.39
N VAL A 134 -8.25 -17.91 -15.72
CA VAL A 134 -8.38 -16.55 -16.23
C VAL A 134 -7.03 -15.85 -16.27
N GLU A 135 -6.84 -14.97 -17.25
CA GLU A 135 -5.63 -14.15 -17.31
C GLU A 135 -5.57 -13.16 -16.13
N PRO A 136 -4.36 -12.83 -15.65
CA PRO A 136 -4.19 -11.76 -14.66
C PRO A 136 -4.76 -10.44 -15.19
N ARG A 137 -5.30 -9.62 -14.29
CA ARG A 137 -5.91 -8.34 -14.64
C ARG A 137 -5.48 -7.22 -13.70
N PRO A 138 -5.66 -5.94 -14.09
CA PRO A 138 -5.35 -4.82 -13.22
C PRO A 138 -6.07 -4.92 -11.88
N PHE A 139 -5.45 -4.39 -10.82
CA PHE A 139 -6.07 -4.34 -9.51
C PHE A 139 -7.43 -3.64 -9.57
N ASP A 140 -8.42 -4.28 -8.96
CA ASP A 140 -9.76 -3.73 -8.77
C ASP A 140 -10.20 -4.03 -7.33
N PRO A 141 -10.41 -3.00 -6.48
CA PRO A 141 -10.81 -3.21 -5.10
C PRO A 141 -12.20 -3.85 -4.95
N ALA A 142 -13.08 -3.74 -5.96
CA ALA A 142 -14.41 -4.36 -5.94
C ALA A 142 -14.39 -5.84 -6.36
N ASP A 143 -13.28 -6.30 -6.93
CA ASP A 143 -13.16 -7.63 -7.50
C ASP A 143 -12.69 -8.66 -6.46
N ILE A 144 -13.66 -9.28 -5.79
CA ILE A 144 -13.41 -10.34 -4.80
C ILE A 144 -12.65 -11.55 -5.36
N TYR A 145 -12.67 -11.78 -6.69
CA TYR A 145 -11.94 -12.89 -7.31
C TYR A 145 -10.42 -12.65 -7.36
N GLN A 146 -9.95 -11.41 -7.13
CA GLN A 146 -8.52 -11.12 -6.95
C GLN A 146 -8.00 -11.48 -5.55
N GLN A 147 -8.88 -11.87 -4.62
CA GLN A 147 -8.50 -12.24 -3.27
C GLN A 147 -8.41 -13.75 -3.11
N ILE A 148 -7.31 -14.21 -2.51
CA ILE A 148 -7.13 -15.61 -2.12
C ILE A 148 -6.84 -15.72 -0.63
N GLU A 149 -7.23 -16.83 -0.03
CA GLU A 149 -6.81 -17.24 1.30
C GLU A 149 -5.70 -18.29 1.17
N VAL A 150 -4.52 -18.01 1.73
CA VAL A 150 -3.42 -18.97 1.79
C VAL A 150 -3.60 -19.86 3.01
N VAL A 151 -3.69 -21.17 2.79
CA VAL A 151 -3.92 -22.17 3.83
C VAL A 151 -2.65 -22.99 4.05
N PRO A 152 -2.01 -22.91 5.23
CA PRO A 152 -0.89 -23.77 5.56
C PRO A 152 -1.38 -25.23 5.70
N ARG A 153 -0.64 -26.18 5.12
CA ARG A 153 -0.99 -27.62 5.19
C ARG A 153 -0.07 -28.38 6.11
N ARG A 154 1.23 -28.20 5.91
CA ARG A 154 2.32 -28.69 6.75
C ARG A 154 3.40 -27.63 6.72
N ARG A 155 4.36 -27.71 7.63
CA ARG A 155 5.48 -26.77 7.66
C ARG A 155 6.14 -26.64 6.26
N GLY A 156 6.17 -25.42 5.73
CA GLY A 156 6.70 -25.08 4.42
C GLY A 156 5.96 -25.66 3.21
N ARG A 157 4.68 -26.01 3.37
CA ARG A 157 3.78 -26.43 2.30
C ARG A 157 2.42 -25.76 2.46
N PHE A 158 1.96 -25.15 1.38
CA PHE A 158 0.75 -24.34 1.37
C PHE A 158 -0.20 -24.79 0.25
N THR A 159 -1.44 -24.35 0.37
CA THR A 159 -2.44 -24.34 -0.69
C THR A 159 -3.17 -22.99 -0.64
N ALA A 160 -4.01 -22.66 -1.62
CA ALA A 160 -4.89 -21.51 -1.53
C ALA A 160 -6.34 -21.86 -1.83
N ARG A 161 -7.25 -21.05 -1.30
CA ARG A 161 -8.69 -21.05 -1.61
C ARG A 161 -9.07 -19.68 -2.15
N ALA A 162 -10.09 -19.62 -3.00
CA ALA A 162 -10.65 -18.34 -3.37
C ALA A 162 -11.43 -17.78 -2.17
N VAL A 163 -11.43 -16.45 -2.01
CA VAL A 163 -12.33 -15.80 -1.06
C VAL A 163 -13.76 -15.77 -1.61
N ALA A 164 -13.90 -15.65 -2.93
CA ALA A 164 -15.18 -15.80 -3.63
C ALA A 164 -15.71 -17.24 -3.48
N PRO A 165 -16.98 -17.46 -3.09
CA PRO A 165 -17.55 -18.80 -2.84
C PRO A 165 -17.50 -19.75 -4.04
N ASP A 166 -17.62 -19.22 -5.25
CA ASP A 166 -17.61 -19.91 -6.54
C ASP A 166 -16.27 -19.77 -7.29
N GLY A 167 -15.26 -19.20 -6.63
CA GLY A 167 -13.96 -18.95 -7.21
C GLY A 167 -13.02 -20.17 -7.17
N PHE A 168 -12.28 -20.36 -8.25
CA PHE A 168 -11.19 -21.32 -8.36
C PHE A 168 -9.86 -20.59 -8.49
N PRO A 169 -8.95 -20.67 -7.50
CA PRO A 169 -7.64 -20.04 -7.63
C PRO A 169 -6.87 -20.55 -8.84
N TYR A 170 -5.96 -19.70 -9.34
CA TYR A 170 -4.99 -20.04 -10.38
C TYR A 170 -4.37 -21.42 -10.16
N PHE A 171 -4.13 -22.20 -11.23
CA PHE A 171 -3.84 -23.63 -11.12
C PHE A 171 -2.73 -23.97 -10.16
N LEU A 172 -1.68 -23.15 -10.11
CA LEU A 172 -0.57 -23.36 -9.20
C LEU A 172 -0.99 -23.28 -7.73
N TYR A 173 -1.90 -22.35 -7.40
CA TYR A 173 -2.32 -22.07 -6.03
C TYR A 173 -3.33 -23.09 -5.49
N ARG A 174 -4.18 -23.66 -6.37
CA ARG A 174 -5.10 -24.76 -5.99
C ARG A 174 -4.41 -26.12 -5.81
N LYS A 175 -3.13 -26.26 -6.17
CA LYS A 175 -2.35 -27.48 -5.88
C LYS A 175 -2.21 -27.67 -4.36
N ARG A 176 -2.18 -28.93 -3.91
CA ARG A 176 -2.28 -29.28 -2.48
C ARG A 176 -1.03 -28.94 -1.64
N CYS A 177 0.15 -28.76 -2.27
CA CYS A 177 1.44 -28.77 -1.56
C CYS A 177 2.52 -27.90 -2.22
N TRP A 178 2.21 -26.68 -2.65
CA TRP A 178 3.24 -25.79 -3.20
C TRP A 178 4.16 -25.23 -2.11
N ARG A 179 5.39 -24.90 -2.51
CA ARG A 179 6.46 -24.35 -1.67
C ARG A 179 6.69 -22.88 -2.02
N VAL A 180 7.25 -22.12 -1.09
CA VAL A 180 7.56 -20.71 -1.29
C VAL A 180 9.02 -20.45 -0.99
N TYR A 181 9.66 -19.66 -1.86
CA TYR A 181 11.02 -19.19 -1.71
C TYR A 181 11.00 -17.66 -1.77
N ALA A 182 11.62 -17.01 -0.80
CA ALA A 182 11.70 -15.55 -0.71
C ALA A 182 13.03 -15.05 -1.23
N SER A 183 13.01 -14.22 -2.26
CA SER A 183 14.17 -13.49 -2.75
C SER A 183 14.08 -12.03 -2.33
N ARG A 184 15.23 -11.37 -2.15
CA ARG A 184 15.31 -9.92 -1.87
C ARG A 184 15.65 -9.17 -3.16
N PRO A 185 14.70 -8.46 -3.78
CA PRO A 185 15.00 -7.53 -4.87
C PRO A 185 15.78 -6.33 -4.33
N ARG A 186 16.54 -5.65 -5.20
CA ARG A 186 17.32 -4.45 -4.84
C ARG A 186 16.43 -3.28 -4.42
N ASP A 187 15.26 -3.14 -5.06
CA ASP A 187 14.40 -1.94 -4.96
C ASP A 187 13.16 -2.15 -4.07
N PHE A 188 13.23 -3.08 -3.11
CA PHE A 188 12.12 -3.50 -2.24
C PHE A 188 12.41 -3.24 -0.74
N ASP A 189 13.15 -2.19 -0.44
CA ASP A 189 13.50 -1.88 0.95
C ASP A 189 12.36 -1.10 1.63
N LEU A 190 11.57 -1.83 2.43
CA LEU A 190 10.55 -1.23 3.28
C LEU A 190 11.16 -0.96 4.66
N GLY A 191 11.26 0.32 5.00
CA GLY A 191 11.68 0.76 6.33
C GLY A 191 10.57 0.60 7.38
N GLU A 192 10.87 1.04 8.59
CA GLU A 192 9.87 1.05 9.66
C GLU A 192 8.82 2.16 9.42
N ALA A 193 7.55 1.78 9.54
CA ALA A 193 6.37 2.64 9.42
C ALA A 193 5.34 2.22 10.49
N ARG A 194 5.29 2.94 11.62
CA ARG A 194 4.42 2.58 12.76
C ARG A 194 2.97 3.03 12.60
N GLY A 195 2.66 3.75 11.52
CA GLY A 195 1.41 4.47 11.36
C GLY A 195 1.49 5.87 11.98
N LEU A 196 0.38 6.35 12.53
CA LEU A 196 0.30 7.65 13.18
C LEU A 196 0.93 7.60 14.58
N ASP A 197 1.82 8.55 14.87
CA ASP A 197 2.28 8.84 16.23
C ASP A 197 1.40 9.96 16.82
N ALA A 198 0.36 9.55 17.55
CA ALA A 198 -0.60 10.48 18.15
C ALA A 198 0.05 11.41 19.20
N ALA A 199 1.08 10.93 19.90
CA ALA A 199 1.80 11.72 20.90
C ALA A 199 2.65 12.80 20.22
N LEU A 200 3.36 12.45 19.15
CA LEU A 200 4.12 13.39 18.34
C LEU A 200 3.20 14.40 17.63
N ARG A 201 2.11 13.94 17.01
CA ARG A 201 1.08 14.80 16.40
C ARG A 201 0.53 15.81 17.40
N SER A 202 0.21 15.37 18.61
CA SER A 202 -0.31 16.26 19.66
C SER A 202 0.75 17.23 20.16
N ARG A 203 1.99 16.78 20.36
CA ARG A 203 3.10 17.62 20.87
C ARG A 203 3.50 18.71 19.89
N GLN A 204 3.49 18.45 18.59
CA GLN A 204 3.80 19.46 17.56
C GLN A 204 2.71 20.55 17.45
N LEU A 205 1.49 20.27 17.95
CA LEU A 205 0.42 21.25 18.10
C LEU A 205 0.61 22.14 19.34
N SER A 206 1.45 21.74 20.30
CA SER A 206 1.80 22.54 21.49
C SER A 206 2.82 23.62 21.17
N ASP A 207 2.83 24.70 21.97
CA ASP A 207 3.57 25.96 21.79
C ASP A 207 5.05 25.77 21.34
N PRO A 208 5.55 26.54 20.34
CA PRO A 208 6.96 26.50 19.90
C PRO A 208 7.98 26.71 21.04
N SER A 209 7.60 27.45 22.10
CA SER A 209 8.45 27.67 23.27
C SER A 209 8.83 26.40 24.03
N ILE A 210 8.07 25.30 23.85
CA ILE A 210 8.39 23.98 24.42
C ILE A 210 9.30 23.17 23.46
N LEU A 211 9.24 23.44 22.15
CA LEU A 211 10.04 22.77 21.12
C LEU A 211 11.50 23.28 21.08
N ASP A 212 11.74 24.55 21.45
CA ASP A 212 13.09 25.15 21.53
C ASP A 212 13.97 24.55 22.65
N ALA A 213 13.39 23.81 23.60
CA ALA A 213 14.11 23.17 24.70
C ALA A 213 14.71 21.79 24.36
N LEU A 214 14.53 21.29 23.13
CA LEU A 214 14.99 19.97 22.71
C LEU A 214 15.83 20.05 21.42
N PRO A 215 16.84 19.18 21.26
CA PRO A 215 17.66 19.17 20.05
C PRO A 215 16.78 18.92 18.82
N ALA A 216 16.86 19.86 17.86
CA ALA A 216 16.12 19.79 16.61
C ALA A 216 16.47 18.50 15.85
N PRO A 217 15.50 17.75 15.31
CA PRO A 217 15.79 16.73 14.33
C PRO A 217 16.43 17.40 13.10
N ALA A 218 17.49 16.80 12.56
CA ALA A 218 18.38 17.39 11.55
C ALA A 218 17.73 17.74 10.19
N THR A 219 16.41 17.60 10.04
CA THR A 219 15.66 17.86 8.82
C THR A 219 14.28 18.42 9.19
N GLY A 220 14.04 19.68 8.84
CA GLY A 220 12.92 20.52 9.29
C GLY A 220 11.54 20.17 8.72
N THR A 221 11.08 18.93 8.85
CA THR A 221 9.66 18.56 8.70
C THR A 221 9.47 17.23 9.42
N ALA A 222 9.03 17.29 10.69
CA ALA A 222 8.93 16.11 11.53
C ALA A 222 7.64 15.35 11.21
N ALA A 223 7.71 14.42 10.26
CA ALA A 223 6.58 13.55 9.91
C ALA A 223 6.00 12.89 11.17
N VAL A 224 4.70 13.09 11.40
CA VAL A 224 3.93 12.59 12.54
C VAL A 224 3.26 11.25 12.26
N GLY A 225 3.24 10.84 11.00
CA GLY A 225 2.73 9.55 10.58
C GLY A 225 3.52 9.00 9.41
N LYS A 226 3.69 7.69 9.39
CA LYS A 226 4.37 6.98 8.29
C LYS A 226 3.68 5.65 8.01
N TRP A 227 3.36 5.42 6.74
CA TRP A 227 2.74 4.21 6.20
C TRP A 227 3.37 3.86 4.85
N TYR A 228 2.99 2.70 4.32
CA TYR A 228 3.22 2.32 2.93
C TYR A 228 1.89 2.09 2.20
N SER A 229 1.93 2.21 0.88
CA SER A 229 0.83 1.90 -0.02
C SER A 229 1.35 1.08 -1.20
N PRO A 230 0.81 -0.11 -1.49
CA PRO A 230 1.10 -0.81 -2.74
C PRO A 230 0.91 0.11 -3.95
N PHE A 231 1.79 0.00 -4.96
CA PHE A 231 1.79 0.89 -6.13
C PHE A 231 0.42 0.96 -6.83
N PHE A 232 -0.28 -0.16 -6.94
CA PHE A 232 -1.57 -0.22 -7.63
C PHE A 232 -2.68 0.59 -6.95
N LEU A 233 -2.52 1.00 -5.68
CA LEU A 233 -3.48 1.89 -5.01
C LEU A 233 -3.30 3.36 -5.40
N VAL A 234 -2.22 3.72 -6.11
CA VAL A 234 -1.96 5.06 -6.61
C VAL A 234 -1.55 4.94 -8.07
N LYS A 235 -2.42 5.29 -9.02
CA LYS A 235 -2.17 5.18 -10.46
C LYS A 235 -1.51 6.44 -11.01
N GLU A 236 -0.39 6.29 -11.69
CA GLU A 236 0.20 7.34 -12.52
C GLU A 236 -0.38 7.21 -13.94
N GLU A 237 -1.11 8.21 -14.44
CA GLU A 237 -1.70 8.14 -15.79
C GLU A 237 -0.61 8.00 -16.87
N GLY A 238 -0.83 7.10 -17.82
CA GLY A 238 0.11 6.85 -18.92
C GLY A 238 1.27 5.91 -18.57
N VAL A 239 1.30 5.35 -17.35
CA VAL A 239 2.30 4.35 -16.94
C VAL A 239 1.65 2.98 -16.83
N GLU A 240 2.18 2.00 -17.56
CA GLU A 240 1.68 0.62 -17.51
C GLU A 240 1.95 -0.03 -16.13
N PRO A 241 1.09 -0.94 -15.63
CA PRO A 241 1.27 -1.56 -14.31
C PRO A 241 2.64 -2.22 -14.10
N ARG A 242 3.18 -2.81 -15.16
CA ARG A 242 4.52 -3.40 -15.17
C ARG A 242 5.59 -2.35 -14.88
N GLU A 243 5.57 -1.26 -15.63
CA GLU A 243 6.55 -0.18 -15.52
C GLU A 243 6.43 0.50 -14.15
N GLN A 244 5.20 0.71 -13.69
CA GLN A 244 4.96 1.32 -12.39
C GLN A 244 5.52 0.48 -11.24
N MET A 245 5.28 -0.84 -11.27
CA MET A 245 5.87 -1.76 -10.28
C MET A 245 7.39 -1.86 -10.39
N GLU A 246 7.96 -1.72 -11.59
CA GLU A 246 9.41 -1.64 -11.81
C GLU A 246 10.02 -0.39 -11.19
N ARG A 247 9.36 0.77 -11.31
CA ARG A 247 9.79 2.02 -10.69
C ARG A 247 9.74 1.93 -9.16
N SER A 248 8.63 1.43 -8.62
CA SER A 248 8.47 1.27 -7.17
C SER A 248 7.23 0.44 -6.85
N ALA A 249 7.42 -0.71 -6.17
CA ALA A 249 6.32 -1.63 -5.84
C ALA A 249 5.46 -1.17 -4.65
N PHE A 250 6.00 -0.29 -3.80
CA PHE A 250 5.30 0.32 -2.68
C PHE A 250 5.67 1.80 -2.62
N TYR A 251 4.72 2.66 -2.35
CA TYR A 251 4.95 4.07 -2.05
C TYR A 251 4.98 4.30 -0.55
N GLU A 252 5.91 5.12 -0.09
CA GLU A 252 5.90 5.67 1.26
C GLU A 252 4.84 6.77 1.33
N VAL A 253 4.05 6.75 2.40
CA VAL A 253 3.07 7.79 2.70
C VAL A 253 3.42 8.40 4.05
N THR A 254 3.77 9.68 4.07
CA THR A 254 4.07 10.42 5.29
C THR A 254 3.01 11.46 5.57
N LEU A 255 2.67 11.68 6.83
CA LEU A 255 1.89 12.82 7.30
C LEU A 255 2.84 13.81 7.97
N GLU A 256 2.97 15.00 7.41
CA GLU A 256 3.82 16.08 7.91
C GLU A 256 2.92 17.18 8.52
N GLN A 257 3.35 17.78 9.64
CA GLN A 257 2.66 18.94 10.21
C GLN A 257 3.54 20.18 10.10
N ARG A 258 2.93 21.31 9.77
CA ARG A 258 3.60 22.61 9.77
C ARG A 258 2.61 23.74 10.02
N TRP A 259 3.15 24.86 10.50
CA TRP A 259 2.40 26.11 10.63
C TRP A 259 2.74 27.00 9.44
N GLU A 260 1.74 27.40 8.67
CA GLU A 260 1.91 28.30 7.53
C GLU A 260 1.18 29.61 7.78
N GLU A 261 1.76 30.72 7.34
CA GLU A 261 0.98 31.95 7.21
C GLU A 261 0.03 31.77 6.02
N PRO A 262 -1.29 31.94 6.21
CA PRO A 262 -2.22 31.88 5.10
C PRO A 262 -1.79 32.91 4.06
N VAL A 263 -1.74 32.51 2.79
CA VAL A 263 -1.46 33.42 1.68
C VAL A 263 -2.39 34.62 1.83
N ARG A 264 -1.82 35.82 2.01
CA ARG A 264 -2.60 37.05 2.07
C ARG A 264 -3.48 37.06 0.84
N ALA A 265 -4.80 37.10 1.04
CA ALA A 265 -5.73 37.32 -0.05
C ALA A 265 -5.36 38.67 -0.68
N TYR A 266 -4.64 38.63 -1.80
CA TYR A 266 -4.58 39.79 -2.69
C TYR A 266 -6.03 40.05 -3.11
N ALA A 267 -6.42 41.32 -3.08
CA ALA A 267 -7.79 41.78 -3.25
C ALA A 267 -8.51 41.01 -4.37
N GLY A 268 -9.44 40.12 -4.00
CA GLY A 268 -10.26 39.37 -4.97
C GLY A 268 -10.53 37.90 -4.66
N VAL A 269 -9.77 37.23 -3.78
CA VAL A 269 -10.09 35.83 -3.36
C VAL A 269 -10.57 35.82 -1.91
N PRO A 270 -11.90 35.88 -1.66
CA PRO A 270 -12.43 36.02 -0.31
C PRO A 270 -12.27 34.75 0.54
N LYS A 271 -12.11 33.58 -0.10
CA LYS A 271 -12.19 32.28 0.57
C LYS A 271 -10.93 31.45 0.42
N LEU A 272 -10.49 30.82 1.51
CA LEU A 272 -9.36 29.90 1.51
C LEU A 272 -9.88 28.45 1.39
N ALA A 273 -9.41 27.72 0.38
CA ALA A 273 -9.68 26.29 0.28
C ALA A 273 -8.96 25.53 1.39
N SER A 274 -9.69 24.66 2.09
CA SER A 274 -9.19 23.82 3.19
C SER A 274 -8.44 22.57 2.72
N ASN A 275 -8.46 22.26 1.42
CA ASN A 275 -7.78 21.12 0.82
C ASN A 275 -7.12 21.50 -0.51
N ARG A 276 -5.88 21.04 -0.73
CA ARG A 276 -5.15 21.22 -1.99
C ARG A 276 -4.43 19.93 -2.38
N ALA A 277 -4.49 19.55 -3.66
CA ALA A 277 -3.70 18.46 -4.21
C ALA A 277 -2.51 19.02 -5.01
N LEU A 278 -1.36 18.35 -4.90
CA LEU A 278 -0.08 18.77 -5.49
C LEU A 278 0.57 17.58 -6.21
N VAL A 279 0.51 17.53 -7.53
CA VAL A 279 1.22 16.50 -8.33
C VAL A 279 2.71 16.81 -8.34
N GLY A 280 3.55 15.78 -8.18
CA GLY A 280 4.99 15.93 -8.02
C GLY A 280 5.40 16.65 -6.74
N GLY A 281 4.45 16.94 -5.84
CA GLY A 281 4.70 17.66 -4.59
C GLY A 281 4.74 19.18 -4.71
N SER A 282 4.51 19.76 -5.89
CA SER A 282 4.58 21.22 -6.08
C SER A 282 3.57 21.79 -7.07
N VAL A 283 3.08 21.00 -8.03
CA VAL A 283 2.17 21.50 -9.06
C VAL A 283 0.72 21.32 -8.61
N GLU A 284 0.01 22.42 -8.42
CA GLU A 284 -1.40 22.40 -8.01
C GLU A 284 -2.26 21.60 -9.00
N ALA A 285 -3.02 20.68 -8.43
CA ALA A 285 -3.90 19.78 -9.13
C ALA A 285 -5.32 19.91 -8.60
N LYS A 286 -6.29 19.77 -9.50
CA LYS A 286 -7.71 19.78 -9.15
C LYS A 286 -8.24 18.35 -9.16
N GLN A 287 -9.07 18.04 -8.18
CA GLN A 287 -9.85 16.81 -8.19
C GLN A 287 -10.83 16.85 -9.36
N GLU A 288 -10.84 15.81 -10.18
CA GLU A 288 -11.79 15.68 -11.29
C GLU A 288 -13.13 15.18 -10.73
N VAL A 289 -14.19 15.96 -10.91
CA VAL A 289 -15.56 15.58 -10.57
C VAL A 289 -16.15 14.80 -11.74
N GLY A 290 -16.44 13.51 -11.54
CA GLY A 290 -17.29 12.70 -12.41
C GLY A 290 -16.91 12.67 -13.90
N SER A 291 -15.95 11.83 -14.28
CA SER A 291 -15.83 11.23 -15.63
C SER A 291 -14.57 10.37 -15.67
N SER A 292 -14.62 9.14 -15.15
CA SER A 292 -13.58 8.17 -15.44
C SER A 292 -14.15 7.06 -16.33
N ARG A 293 -13.54 6.89 -17.51
CA ARG A 293 -13.72 5.70 -18.37
C ARG A 293 -13.20 4.41 -17.70
N HIS A 294 -12.66 4.52 -16.49
CA HIS A 294 -12.12 3.46 -15.64
C HIS A 294 -12.84 3.63 -14.31
N GLY A 295 -13.66 2.65 -13.90
CA GLY A 295 -14.71 2.80 -12.89
C GLY A 295 -14.32 3.47 -11.55
N ASP A 296 -15.36 3.67 -10.74
CA ASP A 296 -15.48 4.39 -9.46
C ASP A 296 -14.42 4.10 -8.35
N ALA A 297 -13.40 3.29 -8.64
CA ALA A 297 -12.40 2.87 -7.67
C ALA A 297 -11.31 3.91 -7.36
N TYR A 298 -11.11 4.93 -8.20
CA TYR A 298 -10.03 5.92 -8.05
C TYR A 298 -10.53 7.37 -8.14
N VAL A 299 -10.07 8.20 -7.22
CA VAL A 299 -10.20 9.66 -7.25
C VAL A 299 -9.03 10.24 -8.04
N TRP A 300 -9.34 10.95 -9.12
CA TRP A 300 -8.33 11.48 -10.02
C TRP A 300 -8.03 12.96 -9.77
N PHE A 301 -6.74 13.30 -9.80
CA PHE A 301 -6.24 14.66 -9.66
C PHE A 301 -5.45 15.02 -10.90
N ARG A 302 -5.81 16.13 -11.55
CA ARG A 302 -5.13 16.63 -12.75
C ARG A 302 -4.44 17.95 -12.46
N ALA A 303 -3.14 18.00 -12.73
CA ALA A 303 -2.36 19.23 -12.77
C ALA A 303 -2.59 19.94 -14.11
N ALA A 304 -3.24 21.10 -14.09
CA ALA A 304 -3.56 21.84 -15.31
C ALA A 304 -2.30 22.32 -16.05
N ALA A 305 -1.25 22.69 -15.30
CA ALA A 305 -0.01 23.23 -15.86
C ALA A 305 0.82 22.19 -16.64
N THR A 306 0.84 20.93 -16.18
CA THR A 306 1.64 19.87 -16.79
C THR A 306 0.81 18.85 -17.57
N GLY A 307 -0.52 18.87 -17.40
CA GLY A 307 -1.42 17.84 -17.91
C GLY A 307 -1.33 16.50 -17.19
N GLN A 308 -0.39 16.35 -16.25
CA GLN A 308 -0.19 15.11 -15.49
C GLN A 308 -1.40 14.80 -14.62
N ARG A 309 -1.70 13.51 -14.49
CA ARG A 309 -2.84 13.02 -13.76
C ARG A 309 -2.45 11.84 -12.87
N VAL A 310 -2.91 11.87 -11.63
CA VAL A 310 -2.66 10.82 -10.64
C VAL A 310 -4.01 10.38 -10.06
N GLY A 311 -4.24 9.08 -10.03
CA GLY A 311 -5.42 8.47 -9.43
C GLY A 311 -5.08 7.88 -8.07
N VAL A 312 -5.78 8.26 -7.01
CA VAL A 312 -5.65 7.63 -5.69
C VAL A 312 -6.86 6.75 -5.47
N CYS A 313 -6.64 5.48 -5.10
CA CYS A 313 -7.72 4.55 -4.81
C CYS A 313 -8.65 5.16 -3.75
N ALA A 314 -9.96 5.09 -3.96
CA ALA A 314 -10.96 5.73 -3.10
C ALA A 314 -10.76 5.34 -1.62
N SER A 315 -10.45 4.07 -1.36
CA SER A 315 -10.14 3.57 -0.01
C SER A 315 -8.93 4.24 0.66
N VAL A 316 -7.90 4.62 -0.11
CA VAL A 316 -6.74 5.36 0.41
C VAL A 316 -7.09 6.82 0.63
N TRP A 317 -7.84 7.43 -0.29
CA TRP A 317 -8.30 8.81 -0.17
C TRP A 317 -9.21 9.01 1.05
N GLU A 318 -10.24 8.17 1.20
CA GLU A 318 -11.12 8.14 2.36
C GLU A 318 -10.35 7.96 3.66
N ARG A 319 -9.30 7.13 3.64
CA ARG A 319 -8.45 6.93 4.82
C ARG A 319 -7.68 8.20 5.18
N MET A 320 -7.11 8.92 4.21
CA MET A 320 -6.43 10.20 4.47
C MET A 320 -7.41 11.22 5.05
N GLN A 321 -8.60 11.36 4.45
CA GLN A 321 -9.65 12.26 4.96
C GLN A 321 -10.09 11.88 6.38
N TRP A 322 -10.29 10.59 6.66
CA TRP A 322 -10.70 10.12 7.99
C TRP A 322 -9.67 10.49 9.08
N GLU A 323 -8.37 10.40 8.78
CA GLU A 323 -7.30 10.80 9.72
C GLU A 323 -7.30 12.30 10.02
N GLU A 324 -7.66 13.12 9.04
CA GLU A 324 -7.75 14.57 9.18
C GLU A 324 -9.03 15.00 9.89
N TYR A 325 -10.17 14.40 9.56
CA TYR A 325 -11.42 14.62 10.28
C TYR A 325 -11.28 14.24 11.76
N ARG A 326 -10.63 13.11 12.04
CA ARG A 326 -10.28 12.73 13.43
C ARG A 326 -9.35 13.74 14.09
N GLY A 327 -8.46 14.36 13.32
CA GLY A 327 -7.61 15.46 13.74
C GLY A 327 -8.35 16.79 13.94
N GLY A 328 -9.64 16.89 13.60
CA GLY A 328 -10.43 18.11 13.71
C GLY A 328 -10.40 19.01 12.47
N TRP A 329 -9.92 18.50 11.33
CA TRP A 329 -10.06 19.17 10.04
C TRP A 329 -11.54 19.25 9.63
N VAL A 330 -11.93 20.33 8.95
CA VAL A 330 -13.28 20.54 8.43
C VAL A 330 -13.18 20.93 6.97
N ASP A 331 -13.94 20.24 6.12
CA ASP A 331 -14.00 20.48 4.67
C ASP A 331 -14.88 21.69 4.36
N GLU A 332 -14.44 22.86 4.82
CA GLU A 332 -15.15 24.13 4.64
C GLU A 332 -14.22 25.19 4.05
N GLU A 333 -14.80 26.14 3.32
CA GLU A 333 -14.12 27.36 2.92
C GLU A 333 -14.39 28.44 3.97
N GLU A 334 -13.34 28.99 4.59
CA GLU A 334 -13.49 30.17 5.46
C GLU A 334 -13.05 31.46 4.78
N ASP A 335 -13.62 32.57 5.25
CA ASP A 335 -13.20 33.91 4.87
C ASP A 335 -11.75 34.16 5.29
N ALA A 336 -10.92 34.56 4.33
CA ALA A 336 -9.49 34.83 4.55
C ALA A 336 -9.23 35.88 5.65
N GLY A 337 -10.22 36.76 5.92
CA GLY A 337 -10.15 37.78 6.96
C GLY A 337 -10.15 37.24 8.40
N LYS A 338 -10.76 36.07 8.66
CA LYS A 338 -10.77 35.46 10.01
C LYS A 338 -9.41 34.92 10.44
N VAL A 339 -8.60 34.56 9.47
CA VAL A 339 -7.29 33.92 9.66
C VAL A 339 -6.15 34.94 9.44
N ALA A 340 -6.49 36.18 9.06
CA ALA A 340 -5.54 37.24 8.76
C ALA A 340 -4.76 37.65 10.02
N GLY A 341 -3.43 37.54 9.96
CA GLY A 341 -2.52 37.95 11.05
C GLY A 341 -2.00 36.82 11.94
N GLY A 342 -2.39 35.57 11.68
CA GLY A 342 -1.87 34.37 12.36
C GLY A 342 -1.25 33.35 11.41
N SER A 343 -0.82 32.22 11.96
CA SER A 343 -0.43 31.02 11.21
C SER A 343 -1.49 29.93 11.38
N VAL A 344 -1.80 29.20 10.32
CA VAL A 344 -2.69 28.04 10.33
C VAL A 344 -1.91 26.74 10.36
N LEU A 345 -2.48 25.73 10.99
CA LEU A 345 -1.98 24.37 10.87
C LEU A 345 -2.28 23.83 9.47
N VAL A 346 -1.24 23.33 8.81
CA VAL A 346 -1.34 22.53 7.59
C VAL A 346 -0.80 21.14 7.88
N GLU A 347 -1.64 20.14 7.66
CA GLU A 347 -1.25 18.74 7.70
C GLU A 347 -1.16 18.22 6.27
N ARG A 348 -0.01 17.66 5.92
CA ARG A 348 0.30 17.27 4.56
C ARG A 348 0.56 15.78 4.45
N PHE A 349 -0.25 15.10 3.66
CA PHE A 349 0.10 13.76 3.18
C PHE A 349 1.05 13.88 1.99
N VAL A 350 2.19 13.20 2.03
CA VAL A 350 3.12 13.11 0.89
C VAL A 350 3.27 11.64 0.49
N VAL A 351 3.00 11.34 -0.78
CA VAL A 351 3.15 10.00 -1.37
C VAL A 351 4.43 9.98 -2.19
N LYS A 352 5.41 9.20 -1.75
CA LYS A 352 6.76 9.11 -2.33
C LYS A 352 7.00 7.71 -2.89
N ARG A 353 7.65 7.61 -4.04
CA ARG A 353 8.26 6.36 -4.50
C ARG A 353 9.42 6.00 -3.56
N LEU A 354 9.87 4.75 -3.59
CA LEU A 354 10.99 4.30 -2.72
C LEU A 354 12.32 4.98 -3.03
N ASP A 355 12.48 5.57 -4.22
CA ASP A 355 13.64 6.40 -4.58
C ASP A 355 13.58 7.82 -3.99
N GLY A 356 12.52 8.16 -3.25
CA GLY A 356 12.29 9.46 -2.63
C GLY A 356 11.55 10.47 -3.50
N SER A 357 11.29 10.18 -4.78
CA SER A 357 10.54 11.07 -5.67
C SER A 357 9.07 11.16 -5.26
N VAL A 358 8.52 12.38 -5.23
CA VAL A 358 7.12 12.61 -4.86
C VAL A 358 6.21 12.35 -6.07
N VAL A 359 5.16 11.57 -5.86
CA VAL A 359 4.11 11.31 -6.86
C VAL A 359 3.00 12.35 -6.72
N VAL A 360 2.47 12.48 -5.50
CA VAL A 360 1.39 13.40 -5.16
C VAL A 360 1.47 13.78 -3.69
N ALA A 361 1.02 14.97 -3.34
CA ALA A 361 0.81 15.39 -1.97
C ALA A 361 -0.57 16.05 -1.81
N PHE A 362 -1.10 16.02 -0.59
CA PHE A 362 -2.38 16.60 -0.23
C PHE A 362 -2.21 17.44 1.03
N ASP A 363 -2.53 18.72 0.93
CA ASP A 363 -2.42 19.68 2.02
C ASP A 363 -3.83 19.92 2.59
N PHE A 364 -4.01 19.59 3.87
CA PHE A 364 -5.22 19.82 4.64
C PHE A 364 -4.99 21.00 5.57
N VAL A 365 -5.64 22.12 5.28
CA VAL A 365 -5.53 23.37 6.03
C VAL A 365 -6.61 23.41 7.10
N HIS A 366 -6.20 23.40 8.36
CA HIS A 366 -7.09 23.46 9.53
C HIS A 366 -7.42 24.92 9.84
N LEU A 367 -8.41 25.49 9.15
CA LEU A 367 -8.81 26.90 9.28
C LEU A 367 -9.29 27.26 10.69
N ASN A 368 -9.80 26.27 11.42
CA ASN A 368 -10.20 26.38 12.83
C ASN A 368 -9.03 26.36 13.84
N LYS A 369 -7.78 26.11 13.40
CA LYS A 369 -6.59 26.07 14.26
C LYS A 369 -5.61 27.18 13.85
N VAL A 370 -5.78 28.34 14.47
CA VAL A 370 -4.95 29.53 14.23
C VAL A 370 -4.07 29.83 15.43
N ARG A 371 -2.78 30.07 15.19
CA ARG A 371 -1.85 30.67 16.16
C ARG A 371 -1.73 32.15 15.90
N ALA A 372 -1.95 32.96 16.93
CA ALA A 372 -1.64 34.39 16.88
C ALA A 372 -0.12 34.59 16.76
N LYS A 373 0.31 35.58 15.97
CA LYS A 373 1.71 36.04 16.02
C LYS A 373 1.98 36.58 17.42
N GLN A 374 3.01 36.05 18.10
CA GLN A 374 3.57 36.74 19.25
C GLN A 374 4.19 38.05 18.73
N LEU A 375 3.70 39.17 19.26
CA LEU A 375 4.16 40.53 18.96
C LEU A 375 5.49 40.83 19.65
#